data_AF-A0A8H5BDR2-F1
#
_entry.id   AF-A0A8H5BDR2-F1
#
_cell.length_a   1.000
_cell.length_b   1.000
_cell.length_c   1.000
_cell.angle_alpha   90.00
_cell.angle_beta   90.00
_cell.angle_gamma   90.00
#
_symmetry.space_group_name_H-M   'P 1'
#
loop_
_entity.id
_entity.type
_entity.pdbx_description
1 polymer ?
#
loop_
_entity_poly.entity_id
_entity_poly.type
_entity_poly.pdbx_seq_one_letter_code
_entity_poly.pdbx_strand_id
1 'polypeptide(L)'
;MSLTPSKPQDADLTAKTTPSAAGMPPSYRLLYRGALSLPDSLMVLDGLTFAARLDSPSKHSTFHLLENPLALALESMRGRPSLRHMGTVNLKDVYMDESGSVEMDVHPLAMLSQIYFENLFCLLPFPTASTSTSTHAERSETGIRVALGDSNGPETTHIVIFAQRRHDSTKTIRLLVGRITPRPVQPQSVARAPRPDDPIPRKPPAFPIRDLKRAGSLSVIGAGRELKRVASSGSALSAPLKRQKTADAGDAVFKVPELPMLGKGKQQEKDVFGEVPEDDMLPQSTSKGKQKVDDVDEVAMDKANKTAIKKATIEYLGRTKDPTDPSRFFDKTHPEFKELYNFIQRGVGFALRGAARTSLVEAIVMNRLIDMHALMYIGGQGGFAAPPR
;
A
#
# COMPACT_ATOMS: atom_id res chain seq x y z
N MET A 1 38.40 -53.42 57.59
CA MET A 1 37.53 -52.22 57.53
C MET A 1 37.04 -52.09 56.11
N SER A 2 35.73 -51.98 55.96
CA SER A 2 34.91 -52.29 54.79
C SER A 2 35.04 -51.29 53.65
N LEU A 3 35.30 -51.80 52.44
CA LEU A 3 35.12 -51.10 51.17
C LEU A 3 33.71 -51.40 50.65
N THR A 4 32.87 -50.37 50.52
CA THR A 4 31.59 -50.43 49.81
C THR A 4 31.70 -49.64 48.51
N PRO A 5 31.34 -50.22 47.35
CA PRO A 5 31.33 -49.52 46.08
C PRO A 5 30.05 -48.68 45.91
N SER A 6 30.22 -47.42 45.53
CA SER A 6 29.14 -46.49 45.21
C SER A 6 28.53 -46.81 43.84
N LYS A 7 27.20 -46.92 43.83
CA LYS A 7 26.31 -47.17 42.70
C LYS A 7 26.27 -45.96 41.74
N PRO A 8 26.28 -46.14 40.41
CA PRO A 8 26.07 -45.03 39.46
C PRO A 8 24.59 -44.62 39.45
N GLN A 9 24.34 -43.32 39.53
CA GLN A 9 23.01 -42.71 39.42
C GLN A 9 22.50 -42.76 37.99
N ASP A 10 21.22 -43.10 37.88
CA ASP A 10 20.42 -43.16 36.67
C ASP A 10 20.40 -41.82 35.90
N ALA A 11 20.52 -41.94 34.58
CA ALA A 11 20.39 -40.83 33.65
C ALA A 11 18.94 -40.32 33.63
N ASP A 12 18.75 -39.12 34.14
CA ASP A 12 17.50 -38.38 34.07
C ASP A 12 17.24 -37.94 32.63
N LEU A 13 16.14 -38.44 32.06
CA LEU A 13 15.61 -38.10 30.76
C LEU A 13 15.15 -36.64 30.79
N THR A 14 16.07 -35.74 30.44
CA THR A 14 15.76 -34.33 30.20
C THR A 14 14.82 -34.24 29.01
N ALA A 15 13.55 -33.95 29.33
CA ALA A 15 12.54 -33.54 28.38
C ALA A 15 13.09 -32.40 27.52
N LYS A 16 13.21 -32.67 26.22
CA LYS A 16 13.67 -31.74 25.20
C LYS A 16 12.61 -30.64 25.05
N THR A 17 12.73 -29.60 25.86
CA THR A 17 11.91 -28.39 25.77
C THR A 17 12.05 -27.82 24.36
N THR A 18 10.95 -27.82 23.62
CA THR A 18 10.82 -27.22 22.30
C THR A 18 11.30 -25.76 22.36
N PRO A 19 12.19 -25.31 21.45
CA PRO A 19 12.58 -23.91 21.42
C PRO A 19 11.34 -23.07 21.08
N SER A 20 10.87 -22.34 22.09
CA SER A 20 9.90 -21.25 21.94
C SER A 20 10.38 -20.32 20.82
N ALA A 21 9.44 -19.86 19.99
CA ALA A 21 9.64 -19.08 18.77
C ALA A 21 10.33 -17.72 19.02
N ALA A 22 11.64 -17.77 19.30
CA ALA A 22 12.48 -16.60 19.45
C ALA A 22 12.78 -16.01 18.05
N GLY A 23 12.11 -14.90 17.76
CA GLY A 23 12.65 -13.81 16.94
C GLY A 23 12.92 -14.13 15.48
N MET A 24 11.88 -14.32 14.67
CA MET A 24 12.04 -14.01 13.25
C MET A 24 12.37 -12.50 13.14
N PRO A 25 13.41 -12.12 12.38
CA PRO A 25 13.76 -10.72 12.22
C PRO A 25 12.55 -9.96 11.63
N PRO A 26 12.33 -8.71 12.05
CA PRO A 26 11.25 -7.92 11.50
C PRO A 26 11.40 -7.84 9.98
N SER A 27 10.34 -8.24 9.30
CA SER A 27 10.21 -8.25 7.85
C SER A 27 9.64 -6.91 7.39
N TYR A 28 10.46 -6.19 6.63
CA TYR A 28 10.10 -4.89 6.08
C TYR A 28 9.84 -5.01 4.58
N ARG A 29 8.78 -4.34 4.10
CA ARG A 29 8.59 -4.10 2.67
C ARG A 29 8.92 -2.66 2.35
N LEU A 30 9.91 -2.47 1.48
CA LEU A 30 10.22 -1.17 0.90
C LEU A 30 9.01 -0.65 0.10
N LEU A 31 8.54 0.56 0.38
CA LEU A 31 7.43 1.20 -0.34
C LEU A 31 7.96 2.25 -1.32
N TYR A 32 8.78 3.18 -0.82
CA TYR A 32 9.36 4.28 -1.59
C TYR A 32 10.81 4.51 -1.18
N ARG A 33 11.66 4.87 -2.14
CA ARG A 33 13.03 5.33 -1.92
C ARG A 33 13.26 6.54 -2.82
N GLY A 34 13.68 7.65 -2.24
CA GLY A 34 13.88 8.89 -2.99
C GLY A 34 14.22 10.05 -2.09
N ALA A 35 13.67 11.21 -2.40
CA ALA A 35 13.98 12.45 -1.72
C ALA A 35 12.74 13.29 -1.41
N LEU A 36 12.92 14.38 -0.66
CA LEU A 36 11.88 15.37 -0.38
C LEU A 36 12.32 16.74 -0.93
N SER A 37 11.57 17.31 -1.87
CA SER A 37 11.85 18.63 -2.44
C SER A 37 11.21 19.71 -1.56
N LEU A 38 12.02 20.64 -1.08
CA LEU A 38 11.56 21.79 -0.31
C LEU A 38 10.97 22.84 -1.28
N PRO A 39 9.86 23.51 -0.93
CA PRO A 39 9.18 24.42 -1.86
C PRO A 39 9.96 25.69 -2.16
N ASP A 40 10.69 26.22 -1.17
CA ASP A 40 11.34 27.53 -1.26
C ASP A 40 12.83 27.45 -1.60
N SER A 41 13.43 26.28 -1.38
CA SER A 41 14.82 26.01 -1.71
C SER A 41 14.86 24.94 -2.77
N LEU A 42 15.61 25.14 -3.86
CA LEU A 42 15.95 24.08 -4.84
C LEU A 42 16.75 22.91 -4.22
N MET A 43 16.87 22.87 -2.89
CA MET A 43 17.46 21.80 -2.12
C MET A 43 16.49 20.61 -2.03
N VAL A 44 17.07 19.44 -2.23
CA VAL A 44 16.39 18.15 -2.20
C VAL A 44 16.99 17.36 -1.04
N LEU A 45 16.15 16.94 -0.10
CA LEU A 45 16.54 16.12 1.05
C LEU A 45 16.51 14.65 0.61
N ASP A 46 17.66 14.11 0.22
CA ASP A 46 17.80 12.76 -0.33
C ASP A 46 17.97 11.67 0.74
N GLY A 47 18.13 10.43 0.28
CA GLY A 47 18.37 9.28 1.17
C GLY A 47 17.16 8.86 2.01
N LEU A 48 15.94 9.24 1.61
CA LEU A 48 14.73 8.90 2.35
C LEU A 48 14.19 7.54 1.88
N THR A 49 13.86 6.69 2.84
CA THR A 49 13.33 5.35 2.59
C THR A 49 12.08 5.15 3.42
N PHE A 50 11.01 4.67 2.80
CA PHE A 50 9.74 4.39 3.46
C PHE A 50 9.49 2.89 3.41
N ALA A 51 9.26 2.27 4.55
CA ALA A 51 9.05 0.83 4.64
C ALA A 51 7.85 0.51 5.54
N ALA A 52 7.06 -0.48 5.13
CA ALA A 52 5.99 -1.04 5.96
C ALA A 52 6.53 -2.23 6.76
N ARG A 53 6.20 -2.28 8.05
CA ARG A 53 6.44 -3.46 8.90
C ARG A 53 5.36 -4.50 8.68
N LEU A 54 5.74 -5.73 8.32
CA LEU A 54 4.79 -6.82 8.03
C LEU A 54 4.42 -7.60 9.30
N ASP A 55 5.28 -7.55 10.32
CA ASP A 55 5.21 -8.27 11.59
C ASP A 55 4.53 -7.45 12.70
N SER A 56 4.14 -6.21 12.42
CA SER A 56 3.34 -5.42 13.36
C SER A 56 1.95 -6.05 13.45
N PRO A 57 1.47 -6.54 14.61
CA PRO A 57 0.08 -6.93 14.76
C PRO A 57 -0.75 -5.64 14.81
N SER A 58 -1.11 -5.10 13.65
CA SER A 58 -2.15 -4.06 13.64
C SER A 58 -3.44 -4.69 14.12
N LYS A 59 -4.34 -3.85 14.61
CA LYS A 59 -5.66 -4.26 15.10
C LYS A 59 -6.51 -5.02 14.06
N HIS A 60 -6.04 -5.13 12.82
CA HIS A 60 -6.63 -5.93 11.76
C HIS A 60 -5.75 -7.16 11.50
N SER A 61 -6.27 -8.35 11.80
CA SER A 61 -5.57 -9.64 11.78
C SER A 61 -5.11 -10.10 10.39
N THR A 62 -5.38 -9.35 9.34
CA THR A 62 -4.98 -9.62 7.96
C THR A 62 -4.32 -8.38 7.40
N PHE A 63 -3.01 -8.27 7.58
CA PHE A 63 -2.21 -7.16 7.08
C PHE A 63 -2.03 -7.28 5.56
N HIS A 64 -3.11 -7.09 4.79
CA HIS A 64 -3.04 -7.04 3.34
C HIS A 64 -2.50 -5.66 2.94
N LEU A 65 -1.25 -5.61 2.46
CA LEU A 65 -0.64 -4.40 1.89
C LEU A 65 -1.50 -3.80 0.77
N LEU A 66 -2.30 -4.64 0.09
CA LEU A 66 -3.27 -4.26 -0.93
C LEU A 66 -4.47 -3.48 -0.36
N GLU A 67 -4.73 -3.55 0.94
CA GLU A 67 -5.81 -2.84 1.61
C GLU A 67 -5.32 -1.57 2.31
N ASN A 68 -4.00 -1.38 2.45
CA ASN A 68 -3.44 -0.18 3.07
C ASN A 68 -3.30 0.94 2.03
N PRO A 69 -4.17 1.98 2.06
CA PRO A 69 -4.13 3.05 1.08
C PRO A 69 -2.86 3.89 1.18
N LEU A 70 -2.24 4.00 2.36
CA LEU A 70 -0.96 4.70 2.54
C LEU A 70 0.18 3.95 1.85
N ALA A 71 0.25 2.63 2.02
CA ALA A 71 1.27 1.81 1.38
C ALA A 71 1.15 1.84 -0.14
N LEU A 72 -0.07 1.70 -0.66
CA LEU A 72 -0.35 1.80 -2.10
C LEU A 72 0.00 3.19 -2.66
N ALA A 73 -0.34 4.26 -1.94
CA ALA A 73 -0.01 5.62 -2.36
C ALA A 73 1.51 5.86 -2.39
N LEU A 74 2.27 5.30 -1.45
CA LEU A 74 3.74 5.40 -1.48
C LEU A 74 4.35 4.52 -2.58
N GLU A 75 3.80 3.33 -2.81
CA GLU A 75 4.27 2.43 -3.87
C GLU A 75 4.00 3.00 -5.28
N SER A 76 2.90 3.72 -5.47
CA SER A 76 2.61 4.41 -6.75
C SER A 76 3.53 5.59 -7.02
N MET A 77 4.20 6.12 -5.99
CA MET A 77 5.21 7.16 -6.13
C MET A 77 6.57 6.62 -6.57
N ARG A 78 6.75 5.30 -6.67
CA ARG A 78 7.98 4.71 -7.22
C ARG A 78 8.26 5.24 -8.64
N GLY A 79 9.54 5.47 -8.92
CA GLY A 79 9.98 6.11 -10.16
C GLY A 79 9.95 7.64 -10.12
N ARG A 80 9.33 8.25 -9.10
CA ARG A 80 9.42 9.70 -8.89
C ARG A 80 10.64 10.03 -8.01
N PRO A 81 11.53 10.94 -8.45
CA PRO A 81 12.79 11.21 -7.74
C PRO A 81 12.58 11.88 -6.38
N SER A 82 11.55 12.72 -6.26
CA SER A 82 11.27 13.46 -5.04
C SER A 82 9.78 13.60 -4.75
N LEU A 83 9.42 13.58 -3.47
CA LEU A 83 8.11 13.96 -2.94
C LEU A 83 8.07 15.46 -2.63
N ARG A 84 6.88 16.07 -2.64
CA ARG A 84 6.73 17.53 -2.43
C ARG A 84 6.49 17.85 -0.96
N HIS A 85 7.41 18.59 -0.33
CA HIS A 85 7.20 19.15 1.00
C HIS A 85 6.18 20.30 0.95
N MET A 86 5.17 20.26 1.82
CA MET A 86 4.14 21.30 1.89
C MET A 86 4.27 22.22 3.10
N GLY A 87 4.91 21.77 4.18
CA GLY A 87 5.07 22.57 5.40
C GLY A 87 5.04 21.73 6.66
N THR A 88 5.22 22.39 7.80
CA THR A 88 5.05 21.80 9.12
C THR A 88 3.61 21.94 9.59
N VAL A 89 3.09 20.95 10.30
CA VAL A 89 1.72 20.95 10.83
C VAL A 89 1.71 20.50 12.29
N ASN A 90 0.82 21.05 13.10
CA ASN A 90 0.58 20.55 14.46
C ASN A 90 -0.27 19.26 14.38
N LEU A 91 0.19 18.19 15.03
CA LEU A 91 -0.49 16.89 15.01
C LEU A 91 -1.88 16.95 15.66
N LYS A 92 -2.14 17.92 16.55
CA LYS A 92 -3.45 18.12 17.18
C LYS A 92 -4.52 18.61 16.20
N ASP A 93 -4.10 19.27 15.13
CA ASP A 93 -5.01 19.90 14.15
C ASP A 93 -5.39 18.95 13.00
N VAL A 94 -4.74 17.79 12.92
CA VAL A 94 -4.85 16.87 11.78
C VAL A 94 -5.36 15.50 12.23
N TYR A 95 -6.33 14.97 11.50
CA TYR A 95 -6.76 13.60 11.66
C TYR A 95 -5.87 12.72 10.80
N MET A 96 -5.08 11.87 11.46
CA MET A 96 -4.18 10.96 10.78
C MET A 96 -4.62 9.51 10.94
N ASP A 97 -4.49 8.78 9.86
CA ASP A 97 -4.68 7.35 9.77
C ASP A 97 -3.29 6.69 9.75
N GLU A 98 -2.95 6.08 10.88
CA GLU A 98 -1.70 5.34 11.07
C GLU A 98 -1.84 3.86 10.73
N SER A 99 -2.91 3.50 10.02
CA SER A 99 -3.07 2.15 9.51
C SER A 99 -1.82 1.78 8.70
N GLY A 100 -1.18 0.69 9.13
CA GLY A 100 -0.15 0.04 8.33
C GLY A 100 1.30 0.23 8.74
N SER A 101 1.57 0.86 9.89
CA SER A 101 2.91 0.87 10.52
C SER A 101 4.03 1.21 9.54
N VAL A 102 3.84 2.29 8.76
CA VAL A 102 4.87 2.77 7.81
C VAL A 102 5.89 3.58 8.58
N GLU A 103 7.14 3.13 8.51
CA GLU A 103 8.31 3.79 9.11
C GLU A 103 9.10 4.48 7.99
N MET A 104 9.69 5.62 8.31
CA MET A 104 10.64 6.31 7.46
C MET A 104 12.04 6.16 8.05
N ASP A 105 13.01 5.82 7.21
CA ASP A 105 14.42 5.73 7.54
C ASP A 105 15.20 6.74 6.69
N VAL A 106 16.23 7.33 7.31
CA VAL A 106 17.11 8.31 6.68
C VAL A 106 18.48 7.68 6.55
N HIS A 107 18.98 7.61 5.32
CA HIS A 107 20.27 6.99 5.04
C HIS A 107 21.41 7.66 5.85
N PRO A 108 22.35 6.89 6.44
CA PRO A 108 23.41 7.44 7.29
C PRO A 108 24.33 8.44 6.60
N LEU A 109 24.45 8.38 5.26
CA LEU A 109 25.24 9.32 4.47
C LEU A 109 24.48 10.59 4.03
N ALA A 110 23.17 10.65 4.23
CA ALA A 110 22.33 11.79 3.83
C ALA A 110 22.34 12.87 4.93
N MET A 111 23.49 13.53 5.11
CA MET A 111 23.73 14.48 6.21
C MET A 111 22.73 15.64 6.24
N LEU A 112 22.35 16.18 5.07
CA LEU A 112 21.39 17.29 5.00
C LEU A 112 20.00 16.87 5.50
N SER A 113 19.54 15.68 5.10
CA SER A 113 18.28 15.11 5.56
C SER A 113 18.31 14.86 7.07
N GLN A 114 19.40 14.30 7.60
CA GLN A 114 19.56 14.09 9.04
C GLN A 114 19.48 15.40 9.82
N ILE A 115 20.30 16.38 9.47
CA ILE A 115 20.32 17.69 10.14
C ILE A 115 18.94 18.36 10.06
N TYR A 116 18.24 18.24 8.93
CA TYR A 116 16.89 18.78 8.77
C TYR A 116 15.90 18.15 9.76
N PHE A 117 15.84 16.81 9.83
CA PHE A 117 14.90 16.13 10.73
C PHE A 117 15.32 16.24 12.20
N GLU A 118 16.62 16.27 12.51
CA GLU A 118 17.14 16.53 13.86
C GLU A 118 16.76 17.92 14.33
N ASN A 119 16.98 18.95 13.51
CA ASN A 119 16.58 20.32 13.85
C ASN A 119 15.06 20.43 14.01
N LEU A 120 14.28 19.66 13.27
CA LEU A 120 12.83 19.74 13.40
C LEU A 120 12.29 19.00 14.63
N PHE A 121 12.77 17.78 14.90
CA PHE A 121 12.19 16.90 15.90
C PHE A 121 12.94 16.82 17.23
N CYS A 122 14.24 17.17 17.25
CA CYS A 122 15.08 17.02 18.43
C CYS A 122 15.35 18.34 19.18
N LEU A 123 14.93 19.49 18.64
CA LEU A 123 15.10 20.79 19.33
C LEU A 123 14.12 20.98 20.49
N LEU A 124 12.96 20.34 20.45
CA LEU A 124 11.94 20.44 21.49
C LEU A 124 11.77 19.10 22.21
N PRO A 125 11.62 19.10 23.55
CA PRO A 125 11.40 17.87 24.31
C PRO A 125 10.05 17.24 23.93
N PHE A 126 10.02 15.91 23.85
CA PHE A 126 8.78 15.17 23.70
C PHE A 126 7.89 15.37 24.93
N PRO A 127 6.56 15.54 24.76
CA PRO A 127 5.63 15.65 25.87
C PRO A 127 5.78 14.43 26.78
N THR A 128 5.94 14.63 28.09
CA THR A 128 6.02 13.52 29.04
C THR A 128 4.63 12.93 29.31
N ALA A 129 4.56 11.60 29.45
CA ALA A 129 3.32 10.85 29.72
C ALA A 129 2.55 11.30 30.97
N SER A 130 3.20 11.94 31.93
CA SER A 130 2.57 12.48 33.14
C SER A 130 1.56 13.59 32.88
N THR A 131 1.64 14.29 31.75
CA THR A 131 0.80 15.46 31.45
C THR A 131 -0.37 15.19 30.51
N SER A 132 -0.45 14.00 29.90
CA SER A 132 -1.50 13.69 28.92
C SER A 132 -2.03 12.28 29.11
N THR A 133 -3.34 12.15 29.32
CA THR A 133 -4.09 10.87 29.34
C THR A 133 -4.22 10.23 27.96
N SER A 134 -3.61 10.82 26.92
CA SER A 134 -3.69 10.30 25.56
C SER A 134 -2.66 9.19 25.32
N THR A 135 -3.06 8.19 24.53
CA THR A 135 -2.23 7.07 24.06
C THR A 135 -1.05 7.49 23.17
N HIS A 136 -0.75 8.79 23.08
CA HIS A 136 0.17 9.41 22.13
C HIS A 136 1.33 10.14 22.81
N ALA A 137 1.53 9.94 24.11
CA ALA A 137 2.50 10.68 24.92
C ALA A 137 4.00 10.46 24.58
N GLU A 138 4.32 9.84 23.45
CA GLU A 138 5.70 9.63 22.99
C GLU A 138 5.95 10.26 21.61
N ARG A 139 5.00 11.05 21.10
CA ARG A 139 5.04 11.61 19.74
C ARG A 139 5.37 13.10 19.75
N SER A 140 6.00 13.56 18.68
CA SER A 140 6.25 14.97 18.46
C SER A 140 4.94 15.74 18.32
N GLU A 141 4.89 16.98 18.80
CA GLU A 141 3.70 17.85 18.60
C GLU A 141 3.61 18.34 17.14
N THR A 142 4.75 18.48 16.48
CA THR A 142 4.85 18.92 15.09
C THR A 142 5.13 17.72 14.17
N GLY A 143 4.61 17.79 12.94
CA GLY A 143 4.91 16.86 11.86
C GLY A 143 5.15 17.60 10.55
N ILE A 144 5.67 16.89 9.55
CA ILE A 144 5.93 17.42 8.20
C ILE A 144 4.84 16.91 7.26
N ARG A 145 4.10 17.83 6.66
CA ARG A 145 3.10 17.55 5.65
C ARG A 145 3.76 17.39 4.28
N VAL A 146 3.52 16.25 3.65
CA VAL A 146 4.04 15.91 2.32
C VAL A 146 2.86 15.58 1.40
N ALA A 147 2.90 16.08 0.16
CA ALA A 147 1.92 15.76 -0.85
C ALA A 147 2.38 14.57 -1.71
N LEU A 148 1.50 13.58 -1.86
CA LEU A 148 1.65 12.44 -2.77
C LEU A 148 0.84 12.73 -4.04
N GLY A 149 1.46 13.40 -5.01
CA GLY A 149 0.86 13.75 -6.30
C GLY A 149 1.40 15.07 -6.85
N ASP A 150 1.08 15.34 -8.12
CA ASP A 150 1.51 16.57 -8.81
C ASP A 150 0.51 17.72 -8.62
N SER A 151 -0.78 17.40 -8.50
CA SER A 151 -1.82 18.42 -8.31
C SER A 151 -1.79 19.01 -6.89
N ASN A 152 -2.40 20.18 -6.75
CA ASN A 152 -2.73 20.80 -5.46
C ASN A 152 -4.23 20.63 -5.16
N GLY A 153 -4.88 19.66 -5.81
CA GLY A 153 -6.32 19.48 -5.73
C GLY A 153 -6.76 18.76 -4.46
N PRO A 154 -8.06 18.76 -4.16
CA PRO A 154 -8.62 18.01 -3.04
C PRO A 154 -8.39 16.49 -3.15
N GLU A 155 -8.13 15.99 -4.35
CA GLU A 155 -7.79 14.59 -4.62
C GLU A 155 -6.35 14.22 -4.25
N THR A 156 -5.47 15.21 -4.01
CA THR A 156 -4.08 14.95 -3.65
C THR A 156 -4.02 14.29 -2.27
N THR A 157 -3.43 13.09 -2.22
CA THR A 157 -3.24 12.40 -0.96
C THR A 157 -2.12 13.08 -0.19
N HIS A 158 -2.37 13.40 1.07
CA HIS A 158 -1.37 14.01 1.94
C HIS A 158 -0.96 13.03 3.01
N ILE A 159 0.32 13.05 3.37
CA ILE A 159 0.87 12.29 4.48
C ILE A 159 1.53 13.24 5.47
N VAL A 160 1.65 12.78 6.71
CA VAL A 160 2.44 13.45 7.75
C VAL A 160 3.53 12.53 8.21
N ILE A 161 4.76 13.04 8.19
CA ILE A 161 5.93 12.43 8.80
C ILE A 161 6.07 13.02 10.21
N PHE A 162 6.15 12.18 11.23
CA PHE A 162 6.30 12.63 12.61
C PHE A 162 7.27 11.73 13.37
N ALA A 163 7.85 12.26 14.44
CA ALA A 163 8.75 11.49 15.28
C ALA A 163 8.00 10.84 16.43
N GLN A 164 8.39 9.61 16.77
CA GLN A 164 8.00 8.95 18.00
C GLN A 164 9.23 8.44 18.72
N ARG A 165 9.27 8.59 20.04
CA ARG A 165 10.32 8.00 20.87
C ARG A 165 10.21 6.47 20.85
N ARG A 166 11.34 5.77 20.74
CA ARG A 166 11.35 4.31 20.87
C ARG A 166 11.21 3.94 22.34
N HIS A 167 10.32 2.99 22.66
CA HIS A 167 10.10 2.54 24.04
C HIS A 167 11.39 1.98 24.68
N ASP A 168 12.25 1.34 23.88
CA ASP A 168 13.49 0.70 24.34
C ASP A 168 14.63 1.68 24.64
N SER A 169 14.56 2.91 24.13
CA SER A 169 15.67 3.87 24.23
C SER A 169 15.19 5.31 24.30
N THR A 170 15.65 5.99 25.34
CA THR A 170 15.34 7.39 25.60
C THR A 170 15.97 8.36 24.60
N LYS A 171 16.99 7.92 23.86
CA LYS A 171 17.83 8.75 22.98
C LYS A 171 17.54 8.58 21.50
N THR A 172 16.75 7.57 21.13
CA THR A 172 16.47 7.26 19.73
C THR A 172 15.02 7.54 19.41
N ILE A 173 14.80 8.33 18.37
CA ILE A 173 13.49 8.54 17.78
C ILE A 173 13.34 7.64 16.54
N ARG A 174 12.12 7.21 16.27
CA ARG A 174 11.71 6.61 15.00
C ARG A 174 10.85 7.59 14.25
N LEU A 175 10.98 7.63 12.93
CA LEU A 175 10.14 8.45 12.08
C LEU A 175 9.00 7.58 11.56
N LEU A 176 7.78 8.01 11.82
CA LEU A 176 6.56 7.34 11.41
C LEU A 176 5.80 8.18 10.40
N VAL A 177 4.98 7.49 9.61
CA VAL A 177 4.21 8.12 8.54
C VAL A 177 2.73 7.76 8.70
N GLY A 178 1.90 8.79 8.75
CA GLY A 178 0.44 8.66 8.78
C GLY A 178 -0.18 9.33 7.56
N ARG A 179 -1.31 8.80 7.07
CA ARG A 179 -2.10 9.44 6.01
C ARG A 179 -2.99 10.51 6.63
N ILE A 180 -3.01 11.72 6.07
CA ILE A 180 -3.98 12.73 6.48
C ILE A 180 -5.35 12.31 5.93
N THR A 181 -6.29 12.09 6.84
CA THR A 181 -7.68 11.82 6.49
C THR A 181 -8.56 13.02 6.82
N PRO A 182 -9.64 13.27 6.07
CA PRO A 182 -10.64 14.22 6.50
C PRO A 182 -11.14 13.80 7.89
N ARG A 183 -11.38 14.79 8.77
CA ARG A 183 -11.99 14.54 10.07
C ARG A 183 -13.20 13.63 9.84
N PRO A 184 -13.25 12.42 10.43
CA PRO A 184 -14.42 11.57 10.30
C PRO A 184 -15.59 12.43 10.75
N VAL A 185 -16.57 12.60 9.86
CA VAL A 185 -17.81 13.27 10.21
C VAL A 185 -18.31 12.45 11.37
N GLN A 186 -18.17 12.98 12.60
CA GLN A 186 -18.77 12.34 13.76
C GLN A 186 -20.19 12.05 13.32
N PRO A 187 -20.73 10.86 13.58
CA PRO A 187 -22.14 10.65 13.39
C PRO A 187 -22.79 11.70 14.28
N GLN A 188 -23.10 12.86 13.69
CA GLN A 188 -24.09 13.78 14.20
C GLN A 188 -25.20 12.82 14.48
N SER A 189 -25.55 12.67 15.76
CA SER A 189 -26.64 11.81 16.17
C SER A 189 -27.80 12.28 15.32
N VAL A 190 -28.01 11.62 14.17
CA VAL A 190 -29.03 12.00 13.22
C VAL A 190 -30.23 11.82 14.09
N ALA A 191 -30.84 12.94 14.48
CA ALA A 191 -32.01 12.93 15.33
C ALA A 191 -32.94 11.98 14.59
N ARG A 192 -33.05 10.75 15.10
CA ARG A 192 -33.72 9.68 14.36
C ARG A 192 -35.10 10.25 14.14
N ALA A 193 -35.50 10.37 12.87
CA ALA A 193 -36.86 10.76 12.58
C ALA A 193 -37.75 9.89 13.46
N PRO A 194 -38.60 10.48 14.32
CA PRO A 194 -39.33 9.73 15.32
C PRO A 194 -40.04 8.60 14.60
N ARG A 195 -39.73 7.37 14.98
CA ARG A 195 -40.40 6.22 14.39
C ARG A 195 -41.88 6.35 14.76
N PRO A 196 -42.82 5.99 13.87
CA PRO A 196 -44.25 6.03 14.18
C PRO A 196 -44.63 5.28 15.46
N ASP A 197 -43.82 4.28 15.83
CA ASP A 197 -43.96 3.46 17.03
C ASP A 197 -43.09 3.90 18.23
N ASP A 198 -42.28 4.95 18.08
CA ASP A 198 -41.52 5.50 19.20
C ASP A 198 -42.49 6.24 20.12
N PRO A 199 -42.69 5.82 21.38
CA PRO A 199 -43.64 6.46 22.28
C PRO A 199 -43.24 7.93 22.39
N ILE A 200 -44.12 8.82 21.89
CA ILE A 200 -43.94 10.27 21.98
C ILE A 200 -43.51 10.57 23.42
N PRO A 201 -42.35 11.23 23.63
CA PRO A 201 -41.89 11.60 24.95
C PRO A 201 -43.04 12.33 25.64
N ARG A 202 -43.66 11.67 26.63
CA ARG A 202 -44.79 12.26 27.35
C ARG A 202 -44.24 13.52 27.99
N LYS A 203 -44.73 14.68 27.50
CA LYS A 203 -44.35 15.99 28.02
C LYS A 203 -44.43 15.91 29.55
N PRO A 204 -43.33 16.14 30.30
CA PRO A 204 -43.45 16.23 31.74
C PRO A 204 -44.50 17.30 32.06
N PRO A 205 -45.39 17.06 33.04
CA PRO A 205 -46.44 18.00 33.39
C PRO A 205 -45.80 19.37 33.61
N ALA A 206 -46.26 20.35 32.83
CA ALA A 206 -45.84 21.73 32.97
C ALA A 206 -46.32 22.20 34.35
N PHE A 207 -45.47 22.07 35.35
CA PHE A 207 -45.68 22.75 36.61
C PHE A 207 -45.58 24.25 36.32
N PRO A 208 -46.66 25.03 36.50
CA PRO A 208 -46.54 26.47 36.43
C PRO A 208 -45.64 26.88 37.59
N ILE A 209 -44.40 27.25 37.27
CA ILE A 209 -43.54 27.98 38.20
C ILE A 209 -44.24 29.32 38.40
N ARG A 210 -45.06 29.37 39.47
CA ARG A 210 -45.60 30.60 39.99
C ARG A 210 -44.43 31.52 40.29
N ASP A 211 -44.50 32.71 39.72
CA ASP A 211 -43.65 33.86 40.00
C ASP A 211 -43.51 34.07 41.52
N LEU A 212 -42.41 33.56 42.09
CA LEU A 212 -41.97 33.99 43.41
C LEU A 212 -41.12 35.25 43.23
N LYS A 213 -41.82 36.36 42.93
CA LYS A 213 -41.32 37.69 43.26
C LYS A 213 -41.18 37.77 44.78
N ARG A 214 -39.99 37.50 45.30
CA ARG A 214 -39.58 37.98 46.62
C ARG A 214 -38.51 39.04 46.44
N ALA A 215 -38.90 40.25 46.82
CA ALA A 215 -38.11 41.46 46.89
C ALA A 215 -36.97 41.37 47.93
N GLY A 216 -35.98 42.25 47.77
CA GLY A 216 -34.93 42.58 48.76
C GLY A 216 -33.53 42.44 48.15
N SER A 217 -32.97 43.44 47.45
CA SER A 217 -32.33 44.68 47.94
C SER A 217 -30.87 44.51 48.39
N LEU A 218 -30.04 45.47 47.97
CA LEU A 218 -28.70 45.88 48.46
C LEU A 218 -27.52 45.16 47.77
N SER A 219 -26.91 45.75 46.74
CA SER A 219 -25.72 46.64 46.82
C SER A 219 -24.73 46.08 45.76
N VAL A 220 -23.80 46.75 45.09
CA VAL A 220 -23.31 48.13 44.99
C VAL A 220 -22.31 48.09 43.79
N ILE A 221 -22.42 49.07 42.89
CA ILE A 221 -21.37 49.70 42.04
C ILE A 221 -20.48 48.81 41.14
N GLY A 222 -20.53 49.09 39.83
CA GLY A 222 -19.41 48.79 38.92
C GLY A 222 -19.72 49.01 37.43
N ALA A 223 -19.33 50.18 36.92
CA ALA A 223 -19.33 50.61 35.51
C ALA A 223 -18.93 49.49 34.53
N GLY A 224 -19.46 49.35 33.32
CA GLY A 224 -19.90 50.36 32.36
C GLY A 224 -19.15 50.12 31.05
N ARG A 225 -19.87 49.70 29.99
CA ARG A 225 -19.75 50.15 28.58
C ARG A 225 -20.55 49.22 27.67
N GLU A 226 -21.70 49.75 27.28
CA GLU A 226 -22.52 49.28 26.18
C GLU A 226 -21.82 49.52 24.83
N LEU A 227 -21.97 48.59 23.89
CA LEU A 227 -22.01 48.91 22.46
C LEU A 227 -23.22 48.20 21.84
N LYS A 228 -24.29 49.00 21.76
CA LYS A 228 -25.57 48.76 21.12
C LYS A 228 -25.51 49.35 19.71
N ARG A 229 -25.80 48.57 18.67
CA ARG A 229 -26.29 49.03 17.36
C ARG A 229 -27.21 47.94 16.81
N VAL A 230 -28.50 48.01 17.13
CA VAL A 230 -29.57 48.75 16.41
C VAL A 230 -29.89 48.08 15.07
N ALA A 231 -31.05 47.43 15.08
CA ALA A 231 -31.81 47.04 13.91
C ALA A 231 -32.35 48.28 13.19
N SER A 232 -32.37 48.24 11.86
CA SER A 232 -33.17 49.15 11.04
C SER A 232 -34.00 48.34 10.04
N SER A 233 -35.30 48.32 10.30
CA SER A 233 -36.36 48.08 9.34
C SER A 233 -36.49 49.29 8.40
N GLY A 234 -36.63 49.06 7.08
CA GLY A 234 -36.99 50.13 6.16
C GLY A 234 -36.90 49.80 4.66
N SER A 235 -38.00 49.26 4.13
CA SER A 235 -38.63 49.52 2.81
C SER A 235 -37.84 49.42 1.49
N ALA A 236 -38.36 48.53 0.64
CA ALA A 236 -38.60 48.63 -0.81
C ALA A 236 -37.60 49.36 -1.73
N LEU A 237 -37.11 48.65 -2.76
CA LEU A 237 -37.45 48.86 -4.18
C LEU A 237 -36.70 47.86 -5.10
N SER A 238 -37.45 47.21 -5.97
CA SER A 238 -37.13 46.75 -7.33
C SER A 238 -35.77 46.08 -7.64
N ALA A 239 -35.79 44.77 -7.92
CA ALA A 239 -35.37 44.20 -9.23
C ALA A 239 -35.55 42.66 -9.24
N PRO A 240 -36.34 42.09 -10.17
CA PRO A 240 -36.49 40.64 -10.29
C PRO A 240 -35.42 40.05 -11.23
N LEU A 241 -34.47 39.29 -10.68
CA LEU A 241 -33.64 38.41 -11.49
C LEU A 241 -34.35 37.06 -11.69
N LYS A 242 -34.65 36.81 -12.97
CA LYS A 242 -35.38 35.67 -13.53
C LYS A 242 -34.87 34.33 -13.00
N ARG A 243 -35.78 33.57 -12.39
CA ARG A 243 -35.77 32.10 -12.38
C ARG A 243 -35.86 31.61 -13.82
N GLN A 244 -34.80 31.00 -14.33
CA GLN A 244 -34.85 30.24 -15.56
C GLN A 244 -35.34 28.82 -15.25
N LYS A 245 -36.59 28.58 -15.63
CA LYS A 245 -37.25 27.29 -15.70
C LYS A 245 -36.84 26.64 -17.02
N THR A 246 -36.12 25.53 -16.97
CA THR A 246 -36.02 24.60 -18.11
C THR A 246 -36.62 23.29 -17.66
N ALA A 247 -37.88 23.11 -18.03
CA ALA A 247 -38.38 21.79 -18.37
C ALA A 247 -37.92 21.53 -19.80
N ASP A 248 -37.23 20.43 -20.05
CA ASP A 248 -37.61 19.59 -21.19
C ASP A 248 -37.13 18.16 -20.96
N ALA A 249 -38.09 17.24 -21.00
CA ALA A 249 -37.87 15.81 -21.01
C ALA A 249 -37.66 15.42 -22.46
N GLY A 250 -36.41 15.39 -22.89
CA GLY A 250 -35.99 14.97 -24.22
C GLY A 250 -34.96 13.85 -24.10
N ASP A 251 -35.36 12.68 -24.56
CA ASP A 251 -34.61 11.44 -24.76
C ASP A 251 -33.12 11.67 -25.13
N ALA A 252 -32.22 11.59 -24.14
CA ALA A 252 -30.78 11.71 -24.32
C ALA A 252 -30.19 10.35 -24.73
N VAL A 253 -30.49 9.96 -25.97
CA VAL A 253 -29.79 8.89 -26.68
C VAL A 253 -28.33 9.32 -26.84
N PHE A 254 -27.44 8.57 -26.20
CA PHE A 254 -25.99 8.74 -26.26
C PHE A 254 -25.49 8.53 -27.69
N LYS A 255 -25.37 9.61 -28.47
CA LYS A 255 -24.79 9.56 -29.82
C LYS A 255 -23.27 9.43 -29.73
N VAL A 256 -22.80 8.19 -29.87
CA VAL A 256 -21.42 7.87 -30.18
C VAL A 256 -21.06 8.54 -31.52
N PRO A 257 -19.98 9.33 -31.61
CA PRO A 257 -19.54 9.90 -32.88
C PRO A 257 -19.30 8.79 -33.90
N GLU A 258 -19.99 8.84 -35.04
CA GLU A 258 -19.79 7.89 -36.13
C GLU A 258 -18.37 8.04 -36.67
N LEU A 259 -17.55 7.02 -36.43
CA LEU A 259 -16.22 6.91 -37.02
C LEU A 259 -16.37 6.78 -38.54
N PRO A 260 -15.50 7.45 -39.32
CA PRO A 260 -15.60 7.47 -40.77
C PRO A 260 -15.57 6.04 -41.34
N MET A 261 -16.64 5.66 -42.04
CA MET A 261 -16.69 4.44 -42.84
C MET A 261 -15.69 4.58 -43.98
N LEU A 262 -14.49 4.05 -43.78
CA LEU A 262 -13.47 3.97 -44.81
C LEU A 262 -13.95 2.97 -45.86
N GLY A 263 -14.20 3.48 -47.06
CA GLY A 263 -14.71 2.76 -48.19
C GLY A 263 -13.83 1.59 -48.63
N LYS A 264 -14.51 0.63 -49.26
CA LYS A 264 -13.99 -0.49 -50.03
C LYS A 264 -12.80 -0.06 -50.92
N GLY A 265 -11.60 -0.27 -50.41
CA GLY A 265 -10.35 -0.26 -51.15
C GLY A 265 -9.75 -1.65 -51.11
N LYS A 266 -9.70 -2.31 -52.26
CA LYS A 266 -9.08 -3.61 -52.48
C LYS A 266 -7.58 -3.47 -52.25
N GLN A 267 -7.14 -3.66 -51.02
CA GLN A 267 -5.73 -3.62 -50.64
C GLN A 267 -5.46 -4.88 -49.82
N GLN A 268 -4.43 -5.63 -50.24
CA GLN A 268 -3.96 -6.83 -49.57
C GLN A 268 -3.78 -6.55 -48.08
N GLU A 269 -4.60 -7.22 -47.26
CA GLU A 269 -4.37 -7.35 -45.84
C GLU A 269 -3.02 -8.02 -45.65
N LYS A 270 -2.01 -7.23 -45.27
CA LYS A 270 -0.93 -7.76 -44.46
C LYS A 270 -1.54 -7.99 -43.10
N ASP A 271 -1.82 -9.24 -42.82
CA ASP A 271 -2.23 -9.75 -41.53
C ASP A 271 -1.26 -9.25 -40.44
N VAL A 272 -1.75 -8.39 -39.55
CA VAL A 272 -1.00 -7.82 -38.42
C VAL A 272 -1.06 -8.76 -37.21
N PHE A 273 -1.88 -9.81 -37.26
CA PHE A 273 -1.86 -10.88 -36.27
C PHE A 273 -1.19 -12.10 -36.89
N GLY A 274 0.15 -12.07 -36.84
CA GLY A 274 1.03 -13.12 -37.32
C GLY A 274 0.47 -14.52 -37.07
N GLU A 275 0.04 -15.13 -38.17
CA GLU A 275 -0.20 -16.55 -38.36
C GLU A 275 1.01 -17.32 -37.82
N VAL A 276 0.77 -18.24 -36.89
CA VAL A 276 1.78 -19.11 -36.29
C VAL A 276 1.94 -20.32 -37.22
N PRO A 277 3.07 -20.50 -37.93
CA PRO A 277 3.33 -21.72 -38.64
C PRO A 277 3.96 -22.74 -37.67
N GLU A 278 3.32 -23.90 -37.54
CA GLU A 278 3.97 -25.11 -37.06
C GLU A 278 4.92 -25.63 -38.16
N ASP A 279 6.17 -25.92 -37.75
CA ASP A 279 7.21 -26.78 -38.34
C ASP A 279 7.30 -26.95 -39.88
N ASP A 280 8.39 -26.48 -40.52
CA ASP A 280 9.60 -27.29 -40.82
C ASP A 280 10.60 -26.59 -41.78
N MET A 281 11.89 -26.84 -41.55
CA MET A 281 13.05 -26.85 -42.47
C MET A 281 13.49 -25.64 -43.37
N LEU A 282 14.76 -25.25 -43.14
CA LEU A 282 15.80 -24.60 -43.99
C LEU A 282 15.94 -23.06 -44.01
N PRO A 283 17.19 -22.52 -43.92
CA PRO A 283 17.45 -21.09 -44.02
C PRO A 283 17.85 -20.70 -45.46
N GLN A 284 17.07 -19.79 -46.06
CA GLN A 284 17.52 -19.02 -47.22
C GLN A 284 17.70 -17.55 -46.86
N SER A 285 18.73 -17.00 -47.49
CA SER A 285 19.50 -15.83 -47.13
C SER A 285 19.01 -14.54 -47.77
N THR A 286 19.52 -13.43 -47.21
CA THR A 286 19.77 -12.11 -47.80
C THR A 286 18.64 -11.07 -47.78
N SER A 287 18.83 -10.03 -46.96
CA SER A 287 18.94 -8.68 -47.51
C SER A 287 19.77 -7.78 -46.58
N LYS A 288 20.69 -7.07 -47.23
CA LYS A 288 21.70 -6.16 -46.69
C LYS A 288 21.05 -4.89 -46.14
N GLY A 289 21.12 -4.70 -44.82
CA GLY A 289 20.86 -3.43 -44.15
C GLY A 289 21.92 -3.24 -43.06
N LYS A 290 22.86 -2.31 -43.31
CA LYS A 290 24.10 -2.13 -42.57
C LYS A 290 23.87 -1.39 -41.24
N GLN A 291 23.30 -2.08 -40.24
CA GLN A 291 23.34 -1.66 -38.82
C GLN A 291 22.91 -2.79 -37.86
N LYS A 292 23.61 -3.92 -37.84
CA LYS A 292 23.40 -4.99 -36.84
C LYS A 292 24.69 -5.79 -36.66
N VAL A 293 25.40 -5.57 -35.55
CA VAL A 293 26.45 -6.49 -35.11
C VAL A 293 26.09 -7.12 -33.77
N ASP A 294 25.28 -6.48 -32.93
CA ASP A 294 24.90 -7.04 -31.62
C ASP A 294 23.59 -7.87 -31.61
N ASP A 295 22.72 -7.73 -32.63
CA ASP A 295 21.40 -8.39 -32.65
C ASP A 295 21.45 -9.91 -32.93
N VAL A 296 22.55 -10.42 -33.50
CA VAL A 296 22.62 -11.83 -33.94
C VAL A 296 22.82 -12.77 -32.75
N ASP A 297 23.57 -12.33 -31.73
CA ASP A 297 23.88 -13.14 -30.57
C ASP A 297 22.70 -13.22 -29.58
N GLU A 298 21.89 -12.16 -29.49
CA GLU A 298 20.69 -12.13 -28.64
C GLU A 298 19.66 -13.20 -29.04
N VAL A 299 19.42 -13.36 -30.35
CA VAL A 299 18.45 -14.35 -30.87
C VAL A 299 18.94 -15.78 -30.63
N ALA A 300 20.25 -16.02 -30.75
CA ALA A 300 20.84 -17.33 -30.51
C ALA A 300 20.74 -17.73 -29.03
N MET A 301 21.02 -16.80 -28.11
CA MET A 301 20.92 -17.03 -26.67
C MET A 301 19.48 -17.29 -26.22
N ASP A 302 18.50 -16.51 -26.69
CA ASP A 302 17.09 -16.72 -26.36
C ASP A 302 16.59 -18.10 -26.83
N LYS A 303 17.00 -18.54 -28.02
CA LYS A 303 16.68 -19.88 -28.52
C LYS A 303 17.33 -20.99 -27.69
N ALA A 304 18.59 -20.82 -27.27
CA ALA A 304 19.29 -21.78 -26.41
C ALA A 304 18.61 -21.90 -25.04
N ASN A 305 18.29 -20.78 -24.40
CA ASN A 305 17.60 -20.71 -23.11
C ASN A 305 16.21 -21.35 -23.19
N LYS A 306 15.42 -21.03 -24.22
CA LYS A 306 14.11 -21.67 -24.44
C LYS A 306 14.22 -23.18 -24.59
N THR A 307 15.23 -23.66 -25.32
CA THR A 307 15.46 -25.10 -25.49
C THR A 307 15.86 -25.77 -24.19
N ALA A 308 16.68 -25.12 -23.36
CA ALA A 308 17.06 -25.59 -22.04
C ALA A 308 15.84 -25.70 -21.10
N ILE A 309 14.99 -24.66 -21.06
CA ILE A 309 13.75 -24.65 -20.26
C ILE A 309 12.83 -25.81 -20.66
N LYS A 310 12.63 -26.03 -21.97
CA LYS A 310 11.79 -27.12 -22.47
C LYS A 310 12.32 -28.49 -22.00
N LYS A 311 13.62 -28.75 -22.16
CA LYS A 311 14.25 -30.02 -21.75
C LYS A 311 14.13 -30.25 -20.23
N ALA A 312 14.48 -29.24 -19.43
CA ALA A 312 14.40 -29.31 -17.98
C ALA A 312 12.96 -29.53 -17.47
N THR A 313 11.97 -28.88 -18.12
CA THR A 313 10.55 -29.06 -17.75
C THR A 313 10.07 -30.49 -18.02
N ILE A 314 10.42 -31.07 -19.17
CA ILE A 314 10.06 -32.46 -19.50
C ILE A 314 10.70 -33.44 -18.51
N GLU A 315 11.98 -33.23 -18.19
CA GLU A 315 12.71 -34.06 -17.23
C GLU A 315 12.10 -33.98 -15.82
N TYR A 316 11.71 -32.77 -15.39
CA TYR A 316 11.07 -32.56 -14.10
C TYR A 316 9.70 -33.24 -13.99
N LEU A 317 8.84 -33.06 -14.99
CA LEU A 317 7.51 -33.68 -15.02
C LEU A 317 7.62 -35.21 -15.07
N GLY A 318 8.57 -35.77 -15.82
CA GLY A 318 8.79 -37.22 -15.87
C GLY A 318 9.23 -37.84 -14.53
N ARG A 319 9.75 -37.04 -13.59
CA ARG A 319 10.08 -37.48 -12.22
C ARG A 319 8.97 -37.24 -11.22
N THR A 320 7.98 -36.42 -11.56
CA THR A 320 6.91 -36.00 -10.66
C THR A 320 5.77 -37.02 -10.74
N LYS A 321 5.34 -37.52 -9.57
CA LYS A 321 4.21 -38.44 -9.46
C LYS A 321 2.89 -37.68 -9.47
N ASP A 322 1.88 -38.28 -10.07
CA ASP A 322 0.52 -37.75 -10.03
C ASP A 322 -0.03 -37.85 -8.58
N PRO A 323 -0.49 -36.74 -7.98
CA PRO A 323 -1.09 -36.76 -6.64
C PRO A 323 -2.41 -37.54 -6.60
N THR A 324 -3.11 -37.68 -7.73
CA THR A 324 -4.36 -38.44 -7.82
C THR A 324 -4.11 -39.93 -8.03
N ASP A 325 -3.03 -40.30 -8.72
CA ASP A 325 -2.60 -41.68 -8.95
C ASP A 325 -1.10 -41.86 -8.64
N PRO A 326 -0.74 -42.34 -7.43
CA PRO A 326 0.67 -42.50 -7.02
C PRO A 326 1.47 -43.49 -7.88
N SER A 327 0.80 -44.30 -8.71
CA SER A 327 1.43 -45.27 -9.60
C SER A 327 1.86 -44.65 -10.93
N ARG A 328 1.37 -43.46 -11.27
CA ARG A 328 1.59 -42.78 -12.54
C ARG A 328 2.51 -41.56 -12.39
N PHE A 329 3.33 -41.32 -13.39
CA PHE A 329 4.17 -40.12 -13.51
C PHE A 329 3.60 -39.18 -14.56
N PHE A 330 3.89 -37.88 -14.48
CA PHE A 330 3.55 -36.90 -15.51
C PHE A 330 4.50 -37.01 -16.72
N ASP A 331 4.47 -38.16 -17.39
CA ASP A 331 5.18 -38.38 -18.64
C ASP A 331 4.36 -37.90 -19.85
N LYS A 332 4.92 -38.02 -21.06
CA LYS A 332 4.26 -37.59 -22.31
C LYS A 332 2.95 -38.33 -22.60
N THR A 333 2.68 -39.47 -21.94
CA THR A 333 1.46 -40.26 -22.10
C THR A 333 0.35 -39.83 -21.14
N HIS A 334 0.66 -38.99 -20.16
CA HIS A 334 -0.31 -38.46 -19.22
C HIS A 334 -1.29 -37.50 -19.92
N PRO A 335 -2.61 -37.60 -19.70
CA PRO A 335 -3.60 -36.77 -20.40
C PRO A 335 -3.39 -35.27 -20.15
N GLU A 336 -2.95 -34.90 -18.94
CA GLU A 336 -2.71 -33.50 -18.56
C GLU A 336 -1.29 -33.01 -18.87
N PHE A 337 -0.41 -33.86 -19.40
CA PHE A 337 1.00 -33.51 -19.62
C PHE A 337 1.15 -32.24 -20.46
N LYS A 338 0.44 -32.19 -21.59
CA LYS A 338 0.54 -31.08 -22.56
C LYS A 338 0.14 -29.76 -21.92
N GLU A 339 -0.90 -29.77 -21.09
CA GLU A 339 -1.42 -28.58 -20.41
C GLU A 339 -0.45 -28.09 -19.33
N LEU A 340 -0.04 -28.98 -18.41
CA LEU A 340 0.91 -28.66 -17.34
C LEU A 340 2.26 -28.18 -17.90
N TYR A 341 2.79 -28.88 -18.91
CA TYR A 341 4.02 -28.49 -19.59
C TYR A 341 3.93 -27.08 -20.17
N ASN A 342 2.82 -26.74 -20.85
CA ASN A 342 2.63 -25.42 -21.44
C ASN A 342 2.52 -24.32 -20.38
N PHE A 343 1.81 -24.56 -19.27
CA PHE A 343 1.70 -23.58 -18.18
C PHE A 343 3.04 -23.31 -17.51
N ILE A 344 3.78 -24.37 -17.16
CA ILE A 344 5.11 -24.24 -16.55
C ILE A 344 6.08 -23.54 -17.52
N GLN A 345 6.12 -23.97 -18.79
CA GLN A 345 7.02 -23.38 -19.78
C GLN A 345 6.75 -21.89 -20.02
N ARG A 346 5.47 -21.47 -20.11
CA ARG A 346 5.09 -20.06 -20.23
C ARG A 346 5.42 -19.26 -18.98
N GLY A 347 5.14 -19.79 -17.79
CA GLY A 347 5.42 -19.14 -16.51
C GLY A 347 6.91 -18.90 -16.31
N VAL A 348 7.72 -19.94 -16.46
CA VAL A 348 9.18 -19.88 -16.35
C VAL A 348 9.78 -18.95 -17.41
N GLY A 349 9.29 -19.03 -18.66
CA GLY A 349 9.70 -18.12 -19.74
C GLY A 349 9.38 -16.65 -19.44
N PHE A 350 8.23 -16.36 -18.84
CA PHE A 350 7.85 -15.01 -18.44
C PHE A 350 8.71 -14.48 -17.29
N ALA A 351 9.01 -15.32 -16.29
CA ALA A 351 9.86 -14.97 -15.16
C ALA A 351 11.29 -14.63 -15.60
N LEU A 352 11.82 -15.37 -16.58
CA LEU A 352 13.19 -15.23 -17.08
C LEU A 352 13.33 -14.26 -18.27
N ARG A 353 12.25 -13.61 -18.72
CA ARG A 353 12.23 -12.82 -19.98
C ARG A 353 13.34 -11.78 -20.13
N GLY A 354 13.79 -11.18 -19.03
CA GLY A 354 14.87 -10.19 -19.04
C GLY A 354 16.25 -10.86 -19.12
N ALA A 355 16.50 -11.82 -18.22
CA ALA A 355 17.78 -12.53 -18.15
C ALA A 355 18.05 -13.40 -19.39
N ALA A 356 17.01 -13.99 -19.97
CA ALA A 356 17.13 -14.89 -21.12
C ALA A 356 17.57 -14.20 -22.42
N ARG A 357 17.43 -12.88 -22.51
CA ARG A 357 17.90 -12.06 -23.64
C ARG A 357 19.36 -11.64 -23.49
N THR A 358 19.78 -11.38 -22.26
CA THR A 358 21.10 -10.79 -21.99
C THR A 358 22.16 -11.81 -21.61
N SER A 359 21.76 -13.03 -21.20
CA SER A 359 22.69 -14.02 -20.65
C SER A 359 22.16 -15.45 -20.77
N LEU A 360 23.07 -16.43 -20.70
CA LEU A 360 22.71 -17.83 -20.51
C LEU A 360 22.16 -18.03 -19.10
N VAL A 361 20.95 -18.58 -19.01
CA VAL A 361 20.28 -18.78 -17.72
C VAL A 361 20.91 -19.98 -17.00
N GLU A 362 21.28 -19.77 -15.75
CA GLU A 362 21.83 -20.82 -14.90
C GLU A 362 20.78 -21.91 -14.60
N ALA A 363 21.20 -23.18 -14.71
CA ALA A 363 20.32 -24.33 -14.54
C ALA A 363 19.66 -24.40 -13.15
N ILE A 364 20.36 -23.93 -12.10
CA ILE A 364 19.85 -23.94 -10.73
C ILE A 364 18.62 -23.02 -10.61
N VAL A 365 18.71 -21.79 -11.13
CA VAL A 365 17.60 -20.82 -11.11
C VAL A 365 16.42 -21.33 -11.93
N MET A 366 16.71 -21.90 -13.11
CA MET A 366 15.70 -22.49 -13.99
C MET A 366 14.94 -23.65 -13.31
N ASN A 367 15.66 -24.59 -12.71
CA ASN A 367 15.07 -25.74 -12.01
C ASN A 367 14.22 -25.30 -10.81
N ARG A 368 14.68 -24.29 -10.06
CA ARG A 368 13.90 -23.71 -8.96
C ARG A 368 12.59 -23.10 -9.43
N LEU A 369 12.59 -22.37 -10.54
CA LEU A 369 11.36 -21.79 -11.10
C LEU A 369 10.41 -22.87 -11.65
N ILE A 370 10.96 -23.91 -12.27
CA ILE A 370 10.18 -25.06 -12.74
C ILE A 370 9.48 -25.73 -11.55
N ASP A 371 10.21 -25.98 -10.46
CA ASP A 371 9.66 -26.57 -9.23
C ASP A 371 8.53 -25.70 -8.65
N MET A 372 8.76 -24.40 -8.47
CA MET A 372 7.71 -23.49 -7.96
C MET A 372 6.46 -23.46 -8.84
N HIS A 373 6.62 -23.43 -10.16
CA HIS A 373 5.47 -23.48 -11.07
C HIS A 373 4.77 -24.84 -11.03
N ALA A 374 5.51 -25.95 -11.00
CA ALA A 374 4.93 -27.29 -10.91
C ALA A 374 4.15 -27.48 -9.61
N LEU A 375 4.68 -27.04 -8.46
CA LEU A 375 4.00 -27.10 -7.16
C LEU A 375 2.69 -26.32 -7.13
N MET A 376 2.64 -25.18 -7.82
CA MET A 376 1.44 -24.35 -7.93
C MET A 376 0.30 -25.05 -8.68
N TYR A 377 0.61 -25.82 -9.74
CA TYR A 377 -0.40 -26.50 -10.57
C TYR A 377 -0.73 -27.91 -10.07
N ILE A 378 0.28 -28.70 -9.67
CA ILE A 378 0.13 -30.11 -9.29
C ILE A 378 -0.23 -30.25 -7.81
N GLY A 379 0.39 -29.45 -6.94
CA GLY A 379 0.21 -29.57 -5.49
C GLY A 379 -1.10 -29.00 -4.96
N GLY A 380 -1.89 -28.33 -5.80
CA GLY A 380 -3.08 -27.57 -5.36
C GLY A 380 -2.75 -26.42 -4.38
N GLN A 381 -1.47 -26.10 -4.17
CA GLN A 381 -1.01 -25.11 -3.20
C GLN A 381 -0.96 -23.68 -3.76
N GLY A 382 -1.56 -23.43 -4.93
CA GLY A 382 -1.56 -22.12 -5.57
C GLY A 382 -2.12 -20.97 -4.72
N GLY A 383 -2.77 -21.26 -3.59
CA GLY A 383 -3.22 -20.27 -2.59
C GLY A 383 -2.38 -20.12 -1.32
N PHE A 384 -1.41 -21.01 -1.05
CA PHE A 384 -0.76 -21.11 0.27
C PHE A 384 0.76 -21.32 0.26
N ALA A 385 1.42 -21.29 -0.89
CA ALA A 385 2.86 -21.56 -0.97
C ALA A 385 3.71 -20.43 -0.33
N ALA A 386 3.91 -20.51 0.98
CA ALA A 386 5.09 -19.95 1.63
C ALA A 386 6.32 -20.72 1.13
N PRO A 387 7.43 -20.05 0.80
CA PRO A 387 8.62 -20.72 0.28
C PRO A 387 9.15 -21.76 1.29
N PRO A 388 9.54 -22.96 0.84
CA PRO A 388 10.22 -23.92 1.70
C PRO A 388 11.57 -23.32 2.15
N ARG A 389 11.90 -23.54 3.42
CA ARG A 389 13.08 -23.01 4.12
C ARG A 389 14.38 -23.66 3.68
#